data_AF-A0A6J3L9V9-F1
#
_entry.id   AF-A0A6J3L9V9-F1
#
_cell.length_a   1.000
_cell.length_b   1.000
_cell.length_c   1.000
_cell.angle_alpha   90.00
_cell.angle_beta   90.00
_cell.angle_gamma   90.00
#
_symmetry.space_group_name_H-M   'P 1'
#
loop_
_entity.id
_entity.type
_entity.pdbx_description
1 polymer ?
#
loop_
_entity_poly.entity_id
_entity_poly.type
_entity_poly.pdbx_seq_one_letter_code
_entity_poly.pdbx_strand_id
1 'polypeptide(L)'
;MSYNSSTETNCACSKDIKKDEESNFDLVLKEKWMEAQKNGVFRYILNIQDSKILEGKYHFLVQLNIDRGYKRRSPENIISMNQPFNEKDFNFTKLVSEEQIMNLNNTDKDDIIAINASPIEYCHSLLLPQRCKQLPQLVTKHSLLKAIELFSLSLSS
;
A
#
# COMPACT_ATOMS: atom_id res chain seq x y z
N MET A 1 14.71 11.95 14.62
CA MET A 1 13.80 11.23 15.52
C MET A 1 13.78 9.79 15.06
N SER A 2 14.41 8.94 15.86
CA SER A 2 14.70 7.54 15.57
C SER A 2 13.40 6.75 15.58
N TYR A 3 13.09 6.06 14.48
CA TYR A 3 12.04 5.04 14.47
C TYR A 3 12.53 3.87 15.34
N ASN A 4 12.02 3.77 16.56
CA ASN A 4 12.15 2.57 17.36
C ASN A 4 11.19 1.52 16.79
N SER A 5 11.73 0.65 15.93
CA SER A 5 11.13 -0.64 15.62
C SER A 5 11.21 -1.52 16.86
N SER A 6 10.30 -1.34 17.80
CA SER A 6 10.18 -2.20 18.97
C SER A 6 8.72 -2.31 19.38
N THR A 7 7.95 -3.02 18.56
CA THR A 7 6.79 -3.77 19.04
C THR A 7 6.97 -5.21 18.57
N GLU A 8 7.92 -5.91 19.20
CA GLU A 8 7.88 -7.36 19.27
C GLU A 8 6.61 -7.73 20.06
N THR A 9 5.53 -8.00 19.34
CA THR A 9 4.41 -8.76 19.88
C THR A 9 4.95 -10.10 20.35
N ASN A 10 4.98 -10.31 21.67
CA ASN A 10 5.20 -11.60 22.31
C ASN A 10 4.05 -12.55 21.95
N CYS A 11 4.08 -13.07 20.71
CA CYS A 11 3.37 -14.26 20.30
C CYS A 11 4.30 -15.44 20.60
N ALA A 12 3.84 -16.42 21.38
CA ALA A 12 4.59 -17.63 21.74
C ALA A 12 4.82 -18.59 20.55
N CYS A 13 4.98 -18.05 19.34
CA CYS A 13 5.42 -18.74 18.13
C CYS A 13 6.75 -18.15 17.63
N SER A 14 7.63 -17.74 18.53
CA SER A 14 9.02 -17.42 18.20
C SER A 14 9.82 -18.72 18.05
N LYS A 15 9.62 -19.41 16.93
CA LYS A 15 10.59 -20.38 16.43
C LYS A 15 11.15 -19.84 15.13
N ASP A 16 12.38 -19.33 15.22
CA ASP A 16 13.35 -19.09 14.14
C ASP A 16 12.74 -18.80 12.77
N ILE A 17 12.14 -17.61 12.61
CA ILE A 17 12.01 -17.02 11.28
C ILE A 17 13.43 -16.65 10.86
N LYS A 18 14.04 -17.45 9.97
CA LYS A 18 15.22 -17.00 9.23
C LYS A 18 14.87 -15.64 8.66
N LYS A 19 15.63 -14.62 9.03
CA LYS A 19 15.47 -13.28 8.47
C LYS A 19 15.89 -13.40 7.00
N ASP A 20 14.92 -13.67 6.13
CA ASP A 20 15.16 -13.65 4.68
C ASP A 20 15.79 -12.29 4.35
N GLU A 21 16.84 -12.32 3.53
CA GLU A 21 17.49 -11.09 3.09
C GLU A 21 16.48 -10.27 2.30
N GLU A 22 16.27 -9.01 2.70
CA GLU A 22 15.32 -8.12 2.05
C GLU A 22 15.75 -7.90 0.60
N SER A 23 14.82 -8.09 -0.34
CA SER A 23 15.13 -7.85 -1.75
C SER A 23 15.39 -6.37 -2.00
N ASN A 24 16.09 -6.06 -3.09
CA ASN A 24 16.24 -4.67 -3.54
C ASN A 24 14.88 -3.98 -3.75
N PHE A 25 13.88 -4.73 -4.19
CA PHE A 25 12.52 -4.22 -4.31
C PHE A 25 11.95 -3.75 -2.96
N ASP A 26 12.09 -4.57 -1.92
CA ASP A 26 11.59 -4.24 -0.57
C ASP A 26 12.32 -3.04 0.03
N LEU A 27 13.64 -2.95 -0.18
CA LEU A 27 14.44 -1.81 0.25
C LEU A 27 13.98 -0.50 -0.39
N VAL A 28 13.82 -0.49 -1.73
CA VAL A 28 13.38 0.70 -2.47
C VAL A 28 11.95 1.10 -2.06
N LEU A 29 11.06 0.11 -1.90
CA LEU A 29 9.67 0.36 -1.47
C LEU A 29 9.65 1.06 -0.09
N LYS A 30 10.38 0.51 0.89
CA LYS A 30 10.48 1.07 2.24
C LYS A 30 11.09 2.46 2.26
N GLU A 31 12.22 2.64 1.56
CA GLU A 31 12.92 3.93 1.49
C GLU A 31 12.02 5.02 0.92
N LYS A 32 11.41 4.77 -0.25
CA LYS A 32 10.55 5.75 -0.93
C LYS A 32 9.27 6.04 -0.17
N TRP A 33 8.67 5.03 0.46
CA TRP A 33 7.49 5.23 1.30
C TRP A 33 7.81 6.12 2.52
N MET A 34 8.97 5.90 3.17
CA MET A 34 9.44 6.71 4.29
C MET A 34 9.82 8.13 3.87
N GLU A 35 10.44 8.29 2.70
CA GLU A 35 10.74 9.59 2.08
C GLU A 35 9.45 10.39 1.84
N ALA A 36 8.43 9.77 1.24
CA ALA A 36 7.13 10.39 1.03
C ALA A 36 6.47 10.82 2.36
N GLN A 37 6.65 10.05 3.43
CA GLN A 37 6.10 10.40 4.74
C GLN A 37 6.83 11.59 5.36
N LYS A 38 8.16 11.59 5.28
CA LYS A 38 9.00 12.71 5.71
C LYS A 38 8.67 14.00 4.95
N ASN A 39 8.34 13.89 3.66
CA ASN A 39 7.98 15.01 2.80
C ASN A 39 6.50 15.43 2.92
N GLY A 40 5.72 14.79 3.80
CA GLY A 40 4.34 15.20 4.06
C GLY A 40 3.36 14.89 2.92
N VAL A 41 3.64 13.90 2.07
CA VAL A 41 2.80 13.55 0.91
C VAL A 41 1.48 12.89 1.35
N PHE A 42 1.47 12.22 2.50
CA PHE A 42 0.29 11.54 3.04
C PHE A 42 -0.73 12.51 3.64
N ARG A 43 -2.02 12.12 3.65
CA ARG A 43 -3.09 12.90 4.31
C ARG A 43 -2.94 12.96 5.82
N TYR A 44 -2.24 11.99 6.40
CA TYR A 44 -1.88 11.92 7.81
C TYR A 44 -0.63 11.05 8.00
N ILE A 45 0.05 11.26 9.12
CA ILE A 45 1.17 10.40 9.55
C ILE A 45 0.57 9.13 10.14
N LEU A 46 1.03 7.97 9.69
CA LEU A 46 0.59 6.71 10.28
C LEU A 46 1.16 6.60 11.71
N ASN A 47 0.27 6.65 12.70
CA ASN A 47 0.66 6.63 14.10
C ASN A 47 -0.27 5.71 14.92
N ILE A 48 -0.17 4.40 14.66
CA ILE A 48 -0.95 3.39 15.41
C ILE A 48 -0.32 3.21 16.78
N GLN A 49 -1.00 3.69 17.82
CA GLN A 49 -0.56 3.59 19.22
C GLN A 49 -1.23 2.43 19.96
N ASP A 50 -2.50 2.14 19.60
CA ASP A 50 -3.27 1.08 20.22
C ASP A 50 -3.58 -0.03 19.21
N SER A 51 -3.15 -1.23 19.53
CA SER A 51 -3.56 -2.44 18.82
C SER A 51 -3.75 -3.60 19.79
N LYS A 52 -4.64 -4.54 19.42
CA LYS A 52 -4.82 -5.78 20.17
C LYS A 52 -5.21 -6.92 19.26
N ILE A 53 -4.74 -8.12 19.60
CA ILE A 53 -5.22 -9.37 19.03
C ILE A 53 -6.42 -9.82 19.86
N LEU A 54 -7.55 -10.04 19.23
CA LEU A 54 -8.76 -10.54 19.89
C LEU A 54 -8.62 -12.04 20.18
N GLU A 55 -9.17 -12.46 21.31
CA GLU A 55 -9.31 -13.87 21.64
C GLU A 55 -10.28 -14.57 20.66
N GLY A 56 -10.07 -15.87 20.49
CA GLY A 56 -10.89 -16.73 19.63
C GLY A 56 -10.11 -17.39 18.51
N LYS A 57 -10.77 -18.28 17.77
CA LYS A 57 -10.14 -19.17 16.77
C LYS A 57 -9.27 -18.44 15.72
N TYR A 58 -9.65 -17.22 15.35
CA TYR A 58 -9.09 -16.51 14.21
C TYR A 58 -8.11 -15.39 14.57
N HIS A 59 -7.95 -15.05 15.86
CA HIS A 59 -6.96 -14.08 16.34
C HIS A 59 -6.95 -12.74 15.56
N PHE A 60 -8.11 -12.09 15.45
CA PHE A 60 -8.23 -10.85 14.69
C PHE A 60 -7.37 -9.73 15.28
N LEU A 61 -6.62 -9.03 14.44
CA LEU A 61 -5.92 -7.80 14.79
C LEU A 61 -6.87 -6.60 14.71
N VAL A 62 -6.97 -5.84 15.80
CA VAL A 62 -7.68 -4.56 15.85
C VAL A 62 -6.67 -3.45 16.09
N GLN A 63 -6.72 -2.40 15.26
CA GLN A 63 -5.84 -1.22 15.35
C GLN A 63 -6.68 0.05 15.40
N LEU A 64 -6.34 0.95 16.33
CA LEU A 64 -6.97 2.27 16.40
C LEU A 64 -6.19 3.27 15.56
N ASN A 65 -6.81 3.74 14.47
CA ASN A 65 -6.27 4.80 13.61
C ASN A 65 -7.21 6.01 13.61
N ILE A 66 -7.04 6.89 14.60
CA ILE A 66 -7.91 8.06 14.79
C ILE A 66 -7.82 9.00 13.58
N ASP A 67 -6.61 9.31 13.13
CA ASP A 67 -6.35 10.20 11.98
C ASP A 67 -7.07 9.75 10.72
N ARG A 68 -7.02 8.46 10.40
CA ARG A 68 -7.72 7.91 9.24
C ARG A 68 -9.23 8.11 9.31
N GLY A 69 -9.82 8.05 10.52
CA GLY A 69 -11.25 8.17 10.73
C GLY A 69 -11.84 9.46 10.14
N TYR A 70 -11.11 10.57 10.25
CA TYR A 70 -11.58 11.88 9.80
C TYR A 70 -10.76 12.49 8.65
N LYS A 71 -9.53 12.02 8.37
CA LYS A 71 -8.67 12.53 7.27
C LYS A 71 -8.73 11.70 5.98
N ARG A 72 -9.36 10.52 5.99
CA ARG A 72 -9.55 9.74 4.75
C ARG A 72 -10.46 10.49 3.77
N ARG A 73 -10.27 10.23 2.47
CA ARG A 73 -11.19 10.73 1.44
C ARG A 73 -12.62 10.21 1.70
N SER A 74 -13.60 11.07 1.44
CA SER A 74 -15.00 10.65 1.39
C SER A 74 -15.19 9.50 0.40
N PRO A 75 -15.97 8.47 0.75
CA PRO A 75 -16.30 7.39 -0.18
C PRO A 75 -17.00 7.92 -1.44
N GLU A 76 -16.77 7.25 -2.56
CA GLU A 76 -17.58 7.47 -3.76
C GLU A 76 -18.91 6.74 -3.70
N ASN A 77 -19.89 7.28 -4.41
CA ASN A 77 -21.17 6.64 -4.56
C ASN A 77 -21.09 5.56 -5.66
N ILE A 78 -20.92 4.32 -5.24
CA ILE A 78 -20.85 3.16 -6.14
C ILE A 78 -22.28 2.67 -6.41
N ILE A 79 -22.80 2.99 -7.59
CA ILE A 79 -24.16 2.62 -8.01
C ILE A 79 -24.24 1.27 -8.72
N SER A 80 -23.11 0.78 -9.25
CA SER A 80 -23.04 -0.46 -10.04
C SER A 80 -21.64 -1.07 -9.98
N MET A 81 -21.58 -2.40 -10.03
CA MET A 81 -20.32 -3.14 -10.20
C MET A 81 -19.67 -2.89 -11.56
N ASN A 82 -20.46 -2.59 -12.59
CA ASN A 82 -19.99 -2.30 -13.95
C ASN A 82 -20.14 -0.81 -14.27
N GLN A 83 -19.71 0.05 -13.37
CA GLN A 83 -19.69 1.49 -13.61
C GLN A 83 -18.60 1.84 -14.64
N PRO A 84 -18.90 2.68 -15.65
CA PRO A 84 -17.88 3.15 -16.59
C PRO A 84 -16.88 4.07 -15.89
N PHE A 85 -15.68 4.17 -16.46
CA PHE A 85 -14.72 5.17 -16.03
C PHE A 85 -15.24 6.59 -16.28
N ASN A 86 -15.02 7.49 -15.32
CA ASN A 86 -15.33 8.90 -15.44
C ASN A 86 -14.10 9.74 -15.09
N GLU A 87 -13.59 10.49 -16.06
CA GLU A 87 -12.41 11.34 -15.90
C GLU A 87 -12.60 12.45 -14.86
N LYS A 88 -13.84 12.86 -14.59
CA LYS A 88 -14.15 13.95 -13.65
C LYS A 88 -14.04 13.50 -12.20
N ASP A 89 -14.30 12.21 -11.95
CA ASP A 89 -14.21 11.61 -10.62
C ASP A 89 -12.74 11.42 -10.20
N PHE A 90 -12.53 10.91 -8.98
CA PHE A 90 -11.19 10.54 -8.55
C PHE A 90 -10.66 9.41 -9.44
N ASN A 91 -9.42 9.55 -9.90
CA ASN A 91 -8.74 8.51 -10.63
C ASN A 91 -7.23 8.70 -10.55
N PHE A 92 -6.49 7.62 -10.81
CA PHE A 92 -5.04 7.62 -10.70
C PHE A 92 -4.32 8.20 -11.93
N THR A 93 -5.01 8.60 -13.01
CA THR A 93 -4.35 9.37 -14.07
C THR A 93 -3.96 10.76 -13.58
N LYS A 94 -4.61 11.25 -12.51
CA LYS A 94 -4.31 12.50 -11.80
C LYS A 94 -3.29 12.35 -10.65
N LEU A 95 -2.66 11.17 -10.51
CA LEU A 95 -1.63 10.94 -9.49
C LEU A 95 -0.49 11.96 -9.65
N VAL A 96 -0.12 12.63 -8.56
CA VAL A 96 1.03 13.54 -8.55
C VAL A 96 2.33 12.76 -8.45
N SER A 97 3.43 13.33 -8.94
CA SER A 97 4.75 12.67 -8.99
C SER A 97 5.25 12.19 -7.63
N GLU A 98 4.94 12.95 -6.58
CA GLU A 98 5.36 12.72 -5.20
C GLU A 98 4.69 11.50 -4.58
N GLU A 99 3.53 11.10 -5.09
CA GLU A 99 2.84 9.88 -4.65
C GLU A 99 3.40 8.62 -5.33
N GLN A 100 4.19 8.75 -6.40
CA GLN A 100 4.77 7.62 -7.11
C GLN A 100 6.05 7.11 -6.42
N ILE A 101 6.12 5.79 -6.20
CA ILE A 101 7.27 5.12 -5.61
C ILE A 101 8.24 4.64 -6.70
N MET A 102 7.75 3.87 -7.67
CA MET A 102 8.58 3.31 -8.75
C MET A 102 7.75 2.92 -9.98
N ASN A 103 8.41 2.78 -11.13
CA ASN A 103 7.85 2.17 -12.34
C ASN A 103 8.24 0.68 -12.37
N LEU A 104 7.32 -0.19 -12.76
CA LEU A 104 7.57 -1.63 -12.84
C LEU A 104 8.13 -2.08 -14.20
N ASN A 105 7.93 -1.29 -15.25
CA ASN A 105 8.48 -1.57 -16.57
C ASN A 105 9.40 -0.43 -17.02
N ASN A 106 10.49 -0.77 -17.70
CA ASN A 106 11.43 0.22 -18.25
C ASN A 106 10.88 0.95 -19.49
N THR A 107 9.92 0.36 -20.19
CA THR A 107 9.41 0.82 -21.48
C THR A 107 8.04 1.48 -21.41
N ASP A 108 7.23 1.10 -20.41
CA ASP A 108 5.86 1.61 -20.24
C ASP A 108 5.69 2.14 -18.82
N LYS A 109 5.50 3.46 -18.69
CA LYS A 109 5.33 4.16 -17.39
C LYS A 109 3.93 3.98 -16.80
N ASP A 110 3.19 3.01 -17.30
CA ASP A 110 1.79 2.84 -16.97
C ASP A 110 1.52 1.80 -15.88
N ASP A 111 2.47 0.90 -15.64
CA ASP A 111 2.47 0.00 -14.48
C ASP A 111 3.39 0.59 -13.41
N ILE A 112 2.80 1.09 -12.32
CA ILE A 112 3.55 1.77 -11.25
C ILE A 112 3.16 1.25 -9.87
N ILE A 113 4.02 1.55 -8.90
CA ILE A 113 3.68 1.52 -7.49
C ILE A 113 3.59 2.95 -6.99
N ALA A 114 2.53 3.24 -6.24
CA ALA A 114 2.32 4.52 -5.57
C ALA A 114 2.08 4.30 -4.07
N ILE A 115 2.27 5.33 -3.26
CA ILE A 115 1.83 5.29 -1.86
C ILE A 115 0.31 5.18 -1.80
N ASN A 116 -0.22 4.60 -0.72
CA ASN A 116 -1.59 4.90 -0.32
C ASN A 116 -1.58 6.16 0.56
N ALA A 117 -2.07 7.29 0.04
CA ALA A 117 -2.12 8.57 0.77
C ALA A 117 -2.97 8.53 2.06
N SER A 118 -3.71 7.45 2.32
CA SER A 118 -4.37 7.15 3.61
C SER A 118 -3.99 5.73 4.09
N PRO A 119 -2.75 5.54 4.57
CA PRO A 119 -2.18 4.24 4.85
C PRO A 119 -2.84 3.62 6.09
N ILE A 120 -2.98 2.30 6.09
CA ILE A 120 -3.53 1.56 7.24
C ILE A 120 -2.42 0.91 8.05
N GLU A 121 -1.29 0.63 7.40
CA GLU A 121 -0.11 -0.01 7.95
C GLU A 121 1.15 0.52 7.25
N TYR A 122 2.32 0.28 7.86
CA TYR A 122 3.61 0.57 7.27
C TYR A 122 3.74 -0.01 5.85
N CYS A 123 4.31 0.77 4.93
CA CYS A 123 4.45 0.42 3.51
C CYS A 123 3.14 0.14 2.75
N HIS A 124 1.96 0.48 3.29
CA HIS A 124 0.71 0.37 2.55
C HIS A 124 0.78 1.18 1.25
N SER A 125 0.83 0.46 0.13
CA SER A 125 1.10 0.98 -1.21
C SER A 125 0.09 0.40 -2.20
N LEU A 126 0.02 1.01 -3.38
CA LEU A 126 -0.92 0.67 -4.43
C LEU A 126 -0.15 0.18 -5.66
N LEU A 127 -0.47 -1.02 -6.12
CA LEU A 127 -0.13 -1.45 -7.48
C LEU A 127 -1.15 -0.83 -8.44
N LEU A 128 -0.68 -0.01 -9.36
CA LEU A 128 -1.49 0.67 -10.37
C LEU A 128 -1.08 0.17 -11.76
N PRO A 129 -1.64 -0.96 -12.23
CA PRO A 129 -1.35 -1.48 -13.54
C PRO A 129 -2.17 -0.74 -14.60
N GLN A 130 -1.57 -0.45 -15.76
CA GLN A 130 -2.23 0.18 -16.91
C GLN A 130 -3.01 1.46 -16.53
N ARG A 131 -2.41 2.29 -15.66
CA ARG A 131 -3.03 3.45 -15.03
C ARG A 131 -3.71 4.41 -16.01
N CYS A 132 -3.10 4.67 -17.16
CA CYS A 132 -3.52 5.61 -18.19
C CYS A 132 -4.53 4.99 -19.17
N LYS A 133 -4.83 3.69 -19.08
CA LYS A 133 -5.91 3.07 -19.87
C LYS A 133 -7.31 3.41 -19.38
N GLN A 134 -7.44 4.13 -18.26
CA GLN A 134 -8.72 4.61 -17.75
C GLN A 134 -9.74 3.46 -17.58
N LEU A 135 -9.25 2.31 -17.11
CA LEU A 135 -10.11 1.16 -16.87
C LEU A 135 -11.00 1.43 -15.65
N PRO A 136 -12.25 0.94 -15.64
CA PRO A 136 -13.05 0.91 -14.42
C PRO A 136 -12.39 -0.01 -13.37
N GLN A 137 -12.97 -0.10 -12.17
CA GLN A 137 -12.46 -0.96 -11.09
C GLN A 137 -12.65 -2.45 -11.42
N LEU A 138 -11.83 -2.95 -12.35
CA LEU A 138 -11.90 -4.29 -12.94
C LEU A 138 -10.53 -4.95 -12.86
N VAL A 139 -10.50 -6.17 -12.30
CA VAL A 139 -9.32 -7.02 -12.38
C VAL A 139 -9.21 -7.60 -13.79
N THR A 140 -8.10 -7.32 -14.47
CA THR A 140 -7.77 -7.87 -15.78
C THR A 140 -6.73 -8.98 -15.65
N LYS A 141 -6.54 -9.76 -16.71
CA LYS A 141 -5.44 -10.73 -16.79
C LYS A 141 -4.08 -10.06 -16.56
N HIS A 142 -3.89 -8.85 -17.10
CA HIS A 142 -2.65 -8.07 -16.94
C HIS A 142 -2.46 -7.62 -15.49
N SER A 143 -3.49 -7.04 -14.85
CA SER A 143 -3.37 -6.58 -13.46
C SER A 143 -3.06 -7.72 -12.50
N LEU A 144 -3.67 -8.89 -12.72
CA LEU A 144 -3.42 -10.08 -11.91
C LEU A 144 -2.00 -10.62 -12.11
N LEU A 145 -1.52 -10.66 -13.36
CA LEU A 145 -0.14 -11.06 -13.66
C LEU A 145 0.86 -10.12 -12.98
N LYS A 146 0.65 -8.80 -13.07
CA LYS A 146 1.51 -7.80 -12.42
C LYS A 146 1.55 -7.96 -10.91
N ALA A 147 0.42 -8.30 -10.28
CA ALA A 147 0.39 -8.60 -8.85
C ALA A 147 1.23 -9.84 -8.49
N ILE A 148 1.21 -10.87 -9.32
CA ILE A 148 2.02 -12.08 -9.12
C ILE A 148 3.52 -11.77 -9.31
N GLU A 149 3.88 -11.05 -10.38
CA GLU A 149 5.26 -10.61 -10.63
C GLU A 149 5.80 -9.79 -9.46
N LEU A 150 4.97 -8.90 -8.88
CA LEU A 150 5.31 -8.10 -7.71
C LEU A 150 5.72 -8.97 -6.51
N PHE A 151 4.97 -10.05 -6.23
CA PHE A 151 5.35 -10.99 -5.17
C PHE A 151 6.69 -11.66 -5.44
N SER A 152 7.00 -11.99 -6.70
CA SER A 152 8.30 -12.55 -7.07
C SER A 152 9.46 -11.58 -6.86
N LEU A 153 9.24 -10.26 -6.96
CA LEU A 153 10.27 -9.25 -6.69
C LEU A 153 10.61 -9.13 -5.20
N SER A 154 9.65 -9.35 -4.31
CA SER A 154 9.93 -9.40 -2.86
C SER A 154 10.67 -10.69 -2.47
N LEU A 155 10.43 -11.78 -3.20
CA LEU A 155 11.09 -13.07 -2.97
C LEU A 155 12.46 -13.22 -3.65
N SER A 156 12.88 -12.24 -4.47
CA SER A 156 14.20 -12.28 -5.13
C SER A 156 15.26 -11.66 -4.22
N SER A 157 15.75 -12.44 -3.26
CA SER A 157 16.93 -12.13 -2.44
C SER A 157 18.22 -12.38 -3.23
#